data_AF-A0A5P1F1M0-F1
#
_entry.id   AF-A0A5P1F1M0-F1
#
_cell.length_a   1.000
_cell.length_b   1.000
_cell.length_c   1.000
_cell.angle_alpha   90.00
_cell.angle_beta   90.00
_cell.angle_gamma   90.00
#
_symmetry.space_group_name_H-M   'P 1'
#
loop_
_entity.id
_entity.type
_entity.pdbx_description
1 polymer ?
#
loop_
_entity_poly.entity_id
_entity_poly.type
_entity_poly.pdbx_seq_one_letter_code
_entity_poly.pdbx_strand_id
1 'polypeptide(L)'
;MTNPSLQLPLVLLAVLFVISAKLVVSTNDDDNTIPAVTGTCRSYCGNITIDYPFGLHPGCGHSGFRDLLYCMNGMLMLHIPSGTYRVLDIDYAYASLTLHDSSMSDCYSLSLSSKNSTASGFVVEPWRTPYLSPAPDNVFMLLGCHADSPLFQGFPGKHLPCRNISGMGCDEYYQCPAWEFSNMSPRKADSAYGSVSPPECCSLEFGAIRSINLTHLQCQGYSSAYNLAPLRARGPGEWSYGIRVSYSLPEEEEEECVDMIHRALVRCASVQVASIPLLPVIRLARWPRPSSGDHP
;
A
#
# COMPACT_ATOMS: atom_id res chain seq x y z
N MET A 1 -80.86 -32.33 -19.13
CA MET A 1 -79.63 -33.14 -19.06
C MET A 1 -78.45 -32.23 -19.38
N THR A 2 -77.85 -31.64 -18.35
CA THR A 2 -76.67 -30.77 -18.45
C THR A 2 -75.59 -31.38 -17.55
N ASN A 3 -74.53 -31.89 -18.17
CA ASN A 3 -73.45 -32.62 -17.51
C ASN A 3 -72.60 -31.68 -16.62
N PRO A 4 -72.33 -32.04 -15.34
CA PRO A 4 -71.56 -31.21 -14.40
C PRO A 4 -70.03 -31.39 -14.48
N SER A 5 -69.48 -31.95 -15.57
CA SER A 5 -68.06 -32.35 -15.65
C SER A 5 -67.10 -31.29 -16.19
N LEU A 6 -67.54 -30.07 -16.46
CA LEU A 6 -66.71 -29.00 -17.05
C LEU A 6 -66.64 -27.71 -16.20
N GLN A 7 -66.86 -27.79 -14.88
CA GLN A 7 -66.72 -26.63 -13.98
C GLN A 7 -65.42 -26.63 -13.16
N LEU A 8 -64.67 -27.74 -13.10
CA LEU A 8 -63.40 -27.80 -12.36
C LEU A 8 -62.19 -27.12 -13.05
N PRO A 9 -62.01 -27.14 -14.38
CA PRO A 9 -60.79 -26.60 -14.98
C PRO A 9 -60.80 -25.06 -15.09
N LEU A 10 -61.98 -24.42 -15.20
CA LEU A 10 -62.09 -22.95 -15.24
C LEU A 10 -61.83 -22.30 -13.88
N VAL A 11 -62.26 -22.93 -12.79
CA VAL A 11 -62.03 -22.41 -11.43
C VAL A 11 -60.55 -22.49 -11.07
N LEU A 12 -59.84 -23.55 -11.49
CA LEU A 12 -58.40 -23.72 -11.23
C LEU A 12 -57.55 -22.68 -11.99
N LEU A 13 -57.91 -22.36 -13.24
CA LEU A 13 -57.27 -21.28 -14.03
C LEU A 13 -57.56 -19.89 -13.46
N ALA A 14 -58.77 -19.64 -12.95
CA ALA A 14 -59.10 -18.37 -12.29
C ALA A 14 -58.34 -18.19 -10.97
N VAL A 15 -58.15 -19.25 -10.17
CA VAL A 15 -57.38 -19.19 -8.92
C VAL A 15 -55.90 -18.94 -9.19
N LEU A 16 -55.31 -19.54 -10.23
CA LEU A 16 -53.91 -19.28 -10.63
C LEU A 16 -53.68 -17.82 -11.08
N PHE A 17 -54.66 -17.20 -11.75
CA PHE A 17 -54.57 -15.78 -12.17
C PHE A 17 -54.71 -14.79 -10.99
N VAL A 18 -55.41 -15.18 -9.91
CA VAL A 18 -55.54 -14.36 -8.70
C VAL A 18 -54.28 -14.43 -7.83
N ILE A 19 -53.54 -15.55 -7.87
CA ILE A 19 -52.28 -15.72 -7.13
C ILE A 19 -51.14 -14.93 -7.78
N SER A 20 -51.09 -14.82 -9.11
CA SER A 20 -50.07 -14.00 -9.80
C SER A 20 -50.31 -12.48 -9.68
N ALA A 21 -51.53 -12.04 -9.35
CA ALA A 21 -51.86 -10.62 -9.18
C ALA A 21 -51.64 -10.08 -7.74
N LYS A 22 -51.19 -10.90 -6.80
CA LYS A 22 -51.00 -10.52 -5.38
C LYS A 22 -49.55 -10.59 -4.89
N LEU A 23 -48.57 -10.54 -5.80
CA LEU A 23 -47.16 -10.28 -5.45
C LEU A 23 -46.65 -8.99 -6.10
N VAL A 24 -47.37 -7.89 -5.86
CA VAL A 24 -46.74 -6.57 -5.83
C VAL A 24 -46.32 -6.36 -4.38
N VAL A 25 -45.05 -6.65 -4.08
CA VAL A 25 -44.40 -6.11 -2.90
C VAL A 25 -44.36 -4.60 -3.12
N SER A 26 -45.16 -3.87 -2.35
CA SER A 26 -44.95 -2.45 -2.15
C SER A 26 -43.61 -2.35 -1.40
N THR A 27 -42.54 -2.02 -2.11
CA THR A 27 -41.36 -1.47 -1.46
C THR A 27 -41.81 -0.14 -0.89
N ASN A 28 -42.02 -0.09 0.41
CA ASN A 28 -41.95 1.18 1.12
C ASN A 28 -40.52 1.66 0.86
N ASP A 29 -40.39 2.71 0.05
CA ASP A 29 -39.21 3.57 0.06
C ASP A 29 -39.20 4.24 1.45
N ASP A 30 -38.84 3.47 2.47
CA ASP A 30 -38.17 4.04 3.62
C ASP A 30 -36.87 4.58 3.06
N ASP A 31 -36.82 5.91 2.98
CA ASP A 31 -35.69 6.78 2.75
C ASP A 31 -34.55 6.44 3.70
N ASN A 32 -33.94 5.28 3.48
CA ASN A 32 -32.63 4.94 3.98
C ASN A 32 -31.70 5.24 2.83
N THR A 33 -31.51 6.53 2.58
CA THR A 33 -30.29 7.06 2.00
C THR A 33 -29.12 6.41 2.71
N ILE A 34 -28.64 5.28 2.20
CA ILE A 34 -27.20 5.10 2.08
C ILE A 34 -26.80 6.36 1.33
N PRO A 35 -26.04 7.29 1.90
CA PRO A 35 -25.50 8.36 1.09
C PRO A 35 -24.72 7.64 0.00
N ALA A 36 -25.27 7.61 -1.21
CA ALA A 36 -24.47 7.44 -2.39
C ALA A 36 -23.45 8.56 -2.24
N VAL A 37 -22.25 8.19 -1.80
CA VAL A 37 -21.15 9.11 -1.66
C VAL A 37 -20.86 9.55 -3.08
N THR A 38 -21.57 10.60 -3.49
CA THR A 38 -21.22 11.54 -4.56
C THR A 38 -20.00 12.35 -4.13
N GLY A 39 -19.12 11.73 -3.34
CA GLY A 39 -17.84 12.24 -2.91
C GLY A 39 -16.81 11.71 -3.88
N THR A 40 -15.98 12.60 -4.35
CA THR A 40 -14.73 12.25 -5.01
C THR A 40 -13.96 11.28 -4.10
N CYS A 41 -13.53 10.11 -4.61
CA CYS A 41 -12.74 9.14 -3.82
C CYS A 41 -11.39 9.68 -3.34
N ARG A 42 -10.96 10.82 -3.88
CA ARG A 42 -9.83 11.60 -3.38
C ARG A 42 -10.12 12.10 -1.97
N SER A 43 -9.26 11.71 -1.03
CA SER A 43 -9.37 12.09 0.38
C SER A 43 -8.02 12.57 0.92
N TYR A 44 -8.00 13.06 2.14
CA TYR A 44 -6.79 13.58 2.78
C TYR A 44 -6.78 13.15 4.25
N CYS A 45 -5.59 12.87 4.78
CA CYS A 45 -5.39 12.67 6.21
C CYS A 45 -4.20 13.52 6.68
N GLY A 46 -4.50 14.57 7.44
CA GLY A 46 -3.50 15.59 7.77
C GLY A 46 -3.00 16.27 6.51
N ASN A 47 -1.70 16.11 6.22
CA ASN A 47 -1.04 16.68 5.03
C ASN A 47 -0.82 15.67 3.89
N ILE A 48 -1.32 14.43 4.03
CA ILE A 48 -1.11 13.37 3.04
C ILE A 48 -2.38 13.25 2.19
N THR A 49 -2.20 13.30 0.87
CA THR A 49 -3.28 13.05 -0.11
C THR A 49 -3.46 11.55 -0.29
N ILE A 50 -4.70 11.08 -0.26
CA ILE A 50 -5.04 9.68 -0.49
C ILE A 50 -5.76 9.58 -1.82
N ASP A 51 -5.00 9.13 -2.81
CA ASP A 51 -5.42 8.79 -4.16
C ASP A 51 -5.35 7.28 -4.40
N TYR A 52 -5.99 6.85 -5.48
CA TYR A 52 -5.93 5.47 -5.99
C TYR A 52 -4.46 5.03 -6.14
N PRO A 53 -4.07 3.81 -5.72
CA PRO A 53 -4.91 2.64 -5.41
C PRO A 53 -5.41 2.58 -3.96
N PHE A 54 -5.06 3.53 -3.11
CA PHE A 54 -5.50 3.54 -1.72
C PHE A 54 -6.87 4.18 -1.56
N GLY A 55 -7.52 3.90 -0.44
CA GLY A 55 -8.80 4.51 -0.07
C GLY A 55 -9.03 4.45 1.44
N LEU A 56 -9.67 5.48 1.98
CA LEU A 56 -10.08 5.53 3.40
C LEU A 56 -11.56 5.19 3.60
N HIS A 57 -12.36 5.27 2.54
CA HIS A 57 -13.80 5.13 2.59
C HIS A 57 -14.24 3.86 1.85
N PRO A 58 -15.31 3.18 2.32
CA PRO A 58 -15.90 2.07 1.60
C PRO A 58 -16.26 2.46 0.16
N GLY A 59 -15.90 1.61 -0.80
CA GLY A 59 -16.15 1.85 -2.23
C GLY A 59 -15.05 2.66 -2.95
N CYS A 60 -14.00 3.09 -2.25
CA CYS A 60 -12.84 3.76 -2.85
C CYS A 60 -11.56 2.93 -2.73
N GLY A 61 -10.67 3.07 -3.71
CA GLY A 61 -9.41 2.33 -3.77
C GLY A 61 -9.54 0.95 -4.41
N HIS A 62 -8.40 0.26 -4.53
CA HIS A 62 -8.29 -1.05 -5.12
C HIS A 62 -8.49 -2.17 -4.07
N SER A 63 -9.05 -3.30 -4.49
CA SER A 63 -9.43 -4.40 -3.59
C SER A 63 -8.25 -4.98 -2.80
N GLY A 64 -7.05 -5.04 -3.41
CA GLY A 64 -5.81 -5.48 -2.78
C GLY A 64 -5.30 -4.58 -1.65
N PHE A 65 -5.73 -3.31 -1.64
CA PHE A 65 -5.36 -2.30 -0.63
C PHE A 65 -6.52 -1.97 0.33
N ARG A 66 -7.58 -2.78 0.30
CA ARG A 66 -8.73 -2.60 1.18
C ARG A 66 -8.33 -2.77 2.65
N ASP A 67 -8.93 -1.96 3.51
CA ASP A 67 -8.78 -1.98 4.97
C ASP A 67 -7.32 -1.84 5.44
N LEU A 68 -6.46 -1.29 4.59
CA LEU A 68 -5.03 -1.13 4.86
C LEU A 68 -4.72 0.19 5.57
N LEU A 69 -5.35 1.29 5.13
CA LEU A 69 -5.11 2.63 5.63
C LEU A 69 -6.29 3.15 6.43
N TYR A 70 -5.99 3.89 7.50
CA TYR A 70 -7.00 4.60 8.27
C TYR A 70 -6.41 5.91 8.82
N CYS A 71 -7.27 6.90 9.04
CA CYS A 71 -6.86 8.20 9.55
C CYS A 71 -7.27 8.34 11.02
N MET A 72 -6.33 8.66 11.90
CA MET A 72 -6.59 8.85 13.33
C MET A 72 -5.95 10.16 13.80
N ASN A 73 -6.77 11.12 14.25
CA ASN A 73 -6.32 12.43 14.72
C ASN A 73 -5.39 13.16 13.71
N GLY A 74 -5.71 13.07 12.41
CA GLY A 74 -4.92 13.67 11.34
C GLY A 74 -3.60 12.94 11.03
N MET A 75 -3.37 11.77 11.62
CA MET A 75 -2.23 10.90 11.32
C MET A 75 -2.70 9.71 10.49
N LEU A 76 -2.06 9.50 9.35
CA LEU A 76 -2.34 8.36 8.49
C LEU A 76 -1.62 7.14 9.04
N MET A 77 -2.36 6.05 9.22
CA MET A 77 -1.87 4.81 9.79
C MET A 77 -2.11 3.67 8.80
N LEU A 78 -1.17 2.75 8.73
CA LEU A 78 -1.25 1.50 7.99
C LEU A 78 -1.35 0.35 9.00
N HIS A 79 -2.39 -0.49 8.87
CA HIS A 79 -2.56 -1.67 9.70
C HIS A 79 -2.37 -2.94 8.88
N ILE A 80 -1.48 -3.79 9.36
CA ILE A 80 -1.31 -5.17 8.89
C ILE A 80 -1.17 -6.09 10.12
N PRO A 81 -1.33 -7.41 9.99
CA PRO A 81 -1.24 -8.34 11.12
C PRO A 81 0.08 -8.29 11.89
N SER A 82 1.17 -7.85 11.25
CA SER A 82 2.45 -7.66 11.93
C SER A 82 2.51 -6.42 12.82
N GLY A 83 1.66 -5.42 12.59
CA GLY A 83 1.67 -4.20 13.38
C GLY A 83 0.89 -3.03 12.77
N THR A 84 0.98 -1.91 13.48
CA THR A 84 0.41 -0.64 13.05
C THR A 84 1.53 0.34 12.84
N TYR A 85 1.60 0.92 11.65
CA TYR A 85 2.69 1.77 11.21
C TYR A 85 2.15 3.15 10.88
N ARG A 86 2.88 4.19 11.26
CA ARG A 86 2.53 5.54 10.83
C ARG A 86 3.02 5.74 9.40
N VAL A 87 2.15 6.18 8.50
CA VAL A 87 2.54 6.56 7.14
C VAL A 87 3.09 7.98 7.20
N LEU A 88 4.36 8.14 6.81
CA LEU A 88 5.04 9.42 6.74
C LEU A 88 4.79 10.11 5.39
N ASP A 89 4.78 9.33 4.31
CA ASP A 89 4.63 9.83 2.95
C ASP A 89 4.11 8.75 2.00
N ILE A 90 3.42 9.18 0.93
CA ILE A 90 3.01 8.34 -0.19
C ILE A 90 3.51 8.99 -1.48
N ASP A 91 4.46 8.33 -2.12
CA ASP A 91 5.00 8.74 -3.41
C ASP A 91 4.29 7.98 -4.52
N TYR A 92 3.33 8.65 -5.15
CA TYR A 92 2.57 8.10 -6.27
C TYR A 92 3.38 7.99 -7.56
N ALA A 93 4.43 8.78 -7.74
CA ALA A 93 5.26 8.73 -8.95
C ALA A 93 6.19 7.53 -8.94
N TYR A 94 6.70 7.15 -7.77
CA TYR A 94 7.59 6.01 -7.57
C TYR A 94 6.89 4.79 -6.96
N ALA A 95 5.57 4.85 -6.80
CA ALA A 95 4.74 3.82 -6.20
C ALA A 95 5.32 3.28 -4.88
N SER A 96 5.61 4.18 -3.94
CA SER A 96 6.20 3.83 -2.65
C SER A 96 5.55 4.53 -1.46
N LEU A 97 5.50 3.83 -0.33
CA LEU A 97 5.09 4.33 0.98
C LEU A 97 6.33 4.45 1.86
N THR A 98 6.37 5.47 2.71
CA THR A 98 7.36 5.55 3.79
C THR A 98 6.67 5.35 5.12
N LEU A 99 7.05 4.30 5.86
CA LEU A 99 6.44 3.92 7.14
C LEU A 99 7.38 4.16 8.31
N HIS A 100 6.81 4.56 9.44
CA HIS A 100 7.47 4.63 10.74
C HIS A 100 6.88 3.58 11.69
N ASP A 101 7.76 2.74 12.23
CA ASP A 101 7.46 1.76 13.26
C ASP A 101 8.04 2.22 14.61
N SER A 102 7.19 2.39 15.62
CA SER A 102 7.62 2.78 16.97
C SER A 102 8.38 1.68 17.72
N SER A 103 8.31 0.42 17.26
CA SER A 103 9.02 -0.71 17.86
C SER A 103 10.44 -0.88 17.31
N MET A 104 10.78 -0.14 16.24
CA MET A 104 12.08 -0.17 15.59
C MET A 104 13.11 0.69 16.35
N SER A 105 14.37 0.26 16.34
CA SER A 105 15.49 1.06 16.85
C SER A 105 15.94 2.11 15.83
N ASP A 106 16.54 3.20 16.32
CA ASP A 106 17.19 4.22 15.50
C ASP A 106 18.56 4.62 16.09
N CYS A 107 19.18 5.66 15.53
CA CYS A 107 20.50 6.11 15.99
C CYS A 107 20.53 6.66 17.43
N TYR A 108 19.38 7.00 18.00
CA TYR A 108 19.27 7.65 19.30
C TYR A 108 18.63 6.75 20.35
N SER A 109 17.87 5.72 19.96
CA SER A 109 17.18 4.80 20.86
C SER A 109 17.21 3.35 20.35
N LEU A 110 17.68 2.43 21.19
CA LEU A 110 17.55 1.00 20.96
C LEU A 110 16.24 0.48 21.57
N SER A 111 15.35 0.01 20.71
CA SER A 111 14.13 -0.72 21.07
C SER A 111 14.38 -2.21 20.88
N LEU A 112 14.69 -2.91 21.97
CA LEU A 112 14.90 -4.35 22.00
C LEU A 112 13.76 -5.02 22.76
N SER A 113 13.21 -6.08 22.17
CA SER A 113 12.20 -6.93 22.77
C SER A 113 12.74 -7.54 24.06
N SER A 114 12.22 -7.11 25.20
CA SER A 114 12.38 -7.81 26.47
C SER A 114 11.50 -9.07 26.47
N LYS A 115 11.73 -10.01 27.39
CA LYS A 115 10.94 -11.25 27.55
C LYS A 115 9.41 -11.05 27.65
N ASN A 116 8.95 -9.81 27.83
CA ASN A 116 7.54 -9.43 27.96
C ASN A 116 6.98 -8.57 26.79
N SER A 117 7.76 -8.26 25.75
CA SER A 117 7.26 -7.56 24.56
C SER A 117 7.78 -8.23 23.29
N THR A 118 6.91 -8.77 22.45
CA THR A 118 7.30 -9.33 21.16
C THR A 118 7.17 -8.25 20.09
N ALA A 119 8.26 -7.56 19.75
CA ALA A 119 8.28 -6.85 18.47
C ALA A 119 8.19 -7.92 17.37
N SER A 120 7.14 -7.90 16.55
CA SER A 120 6.92 -8.91 15.52
C SER A 120 7.76 -8.66 14.25
N GLY A 121 8.32 -7.44 14.12
CA GLY A 121 8.99 -6.96 12.92
C GLY A 121 8.02 -6.44 11.86
N PHE A 122 8.35 -6.59 10.59
CA PHE A 122 7.51 -6.17 9.46
C PHE A 122 7.25 -7.35 8.52
N VAL A 123 6.01 -7.84 8.53
CA VAL A 123 5.60 -9.01 7.75
C VAL A 123 4.29 -8.70 7.03
N VAL A 124 4.35 -8.70 5.70
CA VAL A 124 3.18 -8.59 4.83
C VAL A 124 2.54 -9.98 4.69
N GLU A 125 1.20 -10.03 4.70
CA GLU A 125 0.49 -11.29 4.54
C GLU A 125 0.73 -11.91 3.17
N PRO A 126 0.81 -13.26 3.06
CA PRO A 126 1.11 -13.93 1.80
C PRO A 126 0.24 -13.49 0.63
N TRP A 127 -1.06 -13.29 0.85
CA TRP A 127 -2.00 -12.88 -0.20
C TRP A 127 -1.80 -11.44 -0.69
N ARG A 128 -1.17 -10.58 0.13
CA ARG A 128 -0.90 -9.17 -0.19
C ARG A 128 0.50 -8.94 -0.75
N THR A 129 1.38 -9.93 -0.70
CA THR A 129 2.75 -9.84 -1.25
C THR A 129 2.85 -9.42 -2.74
N PRO A 130 1.85 -9.69 -3.62
CA PRO A 130 1.88 -9.15 -4.99
C PRO A 130 1.65 -7.63 -5.07
N TYR A 131 1.02 -7.04 -4.05
CA TYR A 131 0.62 -5.64 -4.02
C TYR A 131 1.54 -4.76 -3.17
N LEU A 132 2.19 -5.35 -2.16
CA LEU A 132 3.06 -4.66 -1.21
C LEU A 132 4.31 -5.47 -0.94
N SER A 133 5.46 -4.85 -1.09
CA SER A 133 6.75 -5.43 -0.71
C SER A 133 7.68 -4.35 -0.16
N PRO A 134 8.50 -4.65 0.86
CA PRO A 134 9.59 -3.75 1.25
C PRO A 134 10.46 -3.41 0.05
N ALA A 135 10.71 -2.11 -0.14
CA ALA A 135 11.52 -1.62 -1.22
C ALA A 135 12.97 -2.15 -1.11
N PRO A 136 13.67 -2.39 -2.23
CA PRO A 136 15.00 -3.00 -2.24
C PRO A 136 16.11 -2.08 -1.69
N ASP A 137 15.85 -0.79 -1.58
CA ASP A 137 16.77 0.22 -1.04
C ASP A 137 16.75 0.31 0.49
N ASN A 138 15.83 -0.40 1.16
CA ASN A 138 15.88 -0.57 2.60
C ASN A 138 17.09 -1.41 3.00
N VAL A 139 17.81 -0.91 4.01
CA VAL A 139 18.78 -1.69 4.76
C VAL A 139 18.14 -2.06 6.09
N PHE A 140 18.09 -3.36 6.39
CA PHE A 140 17.61 -3.87 7.66
C PHE A 140 18.80 -4.25 8.54
N MET A 141 18.76 -3.84 9.80
CA MET A 141 19.74 -4.19 10.82
C MET A 141 19.03 -5.01 11.89
N LEU A 142 19.30 -6.31 11.95
CA LEU A 142 18.75 -7.20 12.97
C LEU A 142 19.64 -7.15 14.21
N LEU A 143 19.02 -7.06 15.39
CA LEU A 143 19.70 -6.79 16.66
C LEU A 143 19.52 -7.94 17.65
N GLY A 144 20.61 -8.34 18.30
CA GLY A 144 20.61 -9.31 19.39
C GLY A 144 20.09 -10.71 19.00
N CYS A 145 20.44 -11.18 17.80
CA CYS A 145 20.00 -12.48 17.29
C CYS A 145 20.69 -13.65 18.01
N HIS A 146 19.93 -14.71 18.30
CA HIS A 146 20.46 -15.91 18.92
C HIS A 146 21.42 -16.66 17.98
N ALA A 147 22.38 -17.40 18.54
CA ALA A 147 23.34 -18.20 17.77
C ALA A 147 22.68 -19.30 16.93
N ASP A 148 21.54 -19.80 17.40
CA ASP A 148 20.73 -20.79 16.69
C ASP A 148 19.72 -20.17 15.71
N SER A 149 19.83 -18.87 15.42
CA SER A 149 18.97 -18.21 14.46
C SER A 149 19.11 -18.84 13.06
N PRO A 150 17.99 -19.03 12.33
CA PRO A 150 18.02 -19.40 10.92
C PRO A 150 18.85 -18.45 10.05
N LEU A 151 19.07 -17.21 10.51
CA LEU A 151 19.94 -16.24 9.84
C LEU A 151 21.39 -16.72 9.71
N PHE A 152 21.86 -17.53 10.67
CA PHE A 152 23.24 -18.03 10.71
C PHE A 152 23.34 -19.50 10.28
N GLN A 153 22.22 -20.17 10.08
CA GLN A 153 22.14 -21.57 9.68
C GLN A 153 21.83 -21.66 8.17
N GLY A 154 22.81 -22.10 7.36
CA GLY A 154 22.54 -22.43 5.96
C GLY A 154 23.50 -21.85 4.92
N PHE A 155 24.50 -21.06 5.32
CA PHE A 155 25.51 -20.57 4.38
C PHE A 155 26.68 -21.56 4.29
N PRO A 156 26.85 -22.27 3.14
CA PRO A 156 27.98 -23.16 2.95
C PRO A 156 29.27 -22.34 3.01
N GLY A 157 30.12 -22.61 4.02
CA GLY A 157 31.42 -21.95 4.17
C GLY A 157 31.59 -20.99 5.35
N LYS A 158 30.69 -20.96 6.34
CA LYS A 158 30.82 -20.11 7.56
C LYS A 158 30.88 -18.60 7.29
N HIS A 159 30.40 -18.13 6.14
CA HIS A 159 30.26 -16.69 5.88
C HIS A 159 28.90 -16.21 6.40
N LEU A 160 28.92 -15.26 7.32
CA LEU A 160 27.73 -14.58 7.80
C LEU A 160 27.10 -13.78 6.64
N PRO A 161 25.76 -13.72 6.48
CA PRO A 161 25.11 -12.93 5.44
C PRO A 161 25.18 -11.42 5.71
N CYS A 162 25.66 -11.02 6.89
CA CYS A 162 25.77 -9.64 7.32
C CYS A 162 26.76 -8.88 6.44
N ARG A 163 26.31 -7.83 5.76
CA ARG A 163 27.15 -6.98 4.92
C ARG A 163 26.72 -5.52 5.01
N ASN A 164 27.65 -4.62 4.73
CA ASN A 164 27.35 -3.21 4.55
C ASN A 164 26.69 -2.99 3.19
N ILE A 165 25.60 -2.22 3.15
CA ILE A 165 24.81 -1.95 1.95
C ILE A 165 24.77 -0.44 1.75
N SER A 166 25.36 0.03 0.65
CA SER A 166 25.35 1.45 0.29
C SER A 166 25.93 2.39 1.36
N GLY A 167 26.90 1.92 2.17
CA GLY A 167 27.48 2.69 3.28
C GLY A 167 26.62 2.70 4.55
N MET A 168 25.52 1.94 4.56
CA MET A 168 24.71 1.65 5.73
C MET A 168 25.02 0.22 6.17
N GLY A 169 25.70 0.08 7.29
CA GLY A 169 26.05 -1.20 7.88
C GLY A 169 26.12 -1.12 9.40
N CYS A 170 26.27 -2.27 10.04
CA CYS A 170 26.41 -2.33 11.49
C CYS A 170 27.66 -1.58 12.00
N ASP A 171 28.76 -1.57 11.23
CA ASP A 171 29.99 -0.87 11.61
C ASP A 171 29.77 0.64 11.76
N GLU A 172 28.99 1.25 10.86
CA GLU A 172 28.57 2.64 10.99
C GLU A 172 27.51 2.78 12.08
N TYR A 173 26.52 1.89 12.14
CA TYR A 173 25.43 1.96 13.12
C TYR A 173 25.92 1.89 14.57
N TYR A 174 27.02 1.20 14.85
CA TYR A 174 27.64 1.17 16.17
C TYR A 174 28.21 2.52 16.65
N GLN A 175 28.35 3.51 15.75
CA GLN A 175 28.76 4.88 16.09
C GLN A 175 27.59 5.74 16.59
N CYS A 176 26.37 5.17 16.63
CA CYS A 176 25.19 5.85 17.13
C CYS A 176 25.19 6.02 18.65
N PRO A 177 24.74 7.18 19.19
CA PRO A 177 24.60 7.39 20.62
C PRO A 177 23.78 6.32 21.36
N ALA A 178 22.82 5.69 20.67
CA ALA A 178 21.98 4.65 21.25
C ALA A 178 22.76 3.46 21.87
N TRP A 179 23.95 3.13 21.32
CA TRP A 179 24.80 2.05 21.82
C TRP A 179 25.55 2.43 23.10
N GLU A 180 25.94 3.69 23.24
CA GLU A 180 26.60 4.17 24.47
C GLU A 180 25.61 4.19 25.64
N PHE A 181 24.38 4.67 25.41
CA PHE A 181 23.37 4.80 26.47
C PHE A 181 22.75 3.49 26.94
N SER A 182 22.77 2.45 26.10
CA SER A 182 22.17 1.14 26.41
C SER A 182 23.09 0.23 27.23
N ASN A 183 24.31 0.67 27.58
CA ASN A 183 25.38 -0.18 28.15
C ASN A 183 25.66 -1.44 27.30
N MET A 184 25.25 -1.45 26.03
CA MET A 184 25.53 -2.53 25.10
C MET A 184 26.79 -2.19 24.31
N SER A 185 27.89 -2.87 24.63
CA SER A 185 29.08 -2.80 23.78
C SER A 185 28.83 -3.59 22.50
N PRO A 186 29.05 -3.00 21.32
CA PRO A 186 29.09 -3.75 20.06
C PRO A 186 30.03 -4.94 20.17
N ARG A 187 29.52 -6.17 20.10
CA ARG A 187 30.37 -7.35 19.90
C ARG A 187 30.56 -7.55 18.42
N LYS A 188 31.81 -7.51 17.97
CA LYS A 188 32.15 -7.94 16.61
C LYS A 188 32.03 -9.46 16.54
N ALA A 189 31.73 -9.97 15.35
CA ALA A 189 31.71 -11.40 15.10
C ALA A 189 33.15 -11.94 15.28
N ASP A 190 33.45 -12.47 16.45
CA ASP A 190 34.77 -13.01 16.77
C ASP A 190 34.77 -14.53 16.55
N SER A 191 35.80 -14.98 15.81
CA SER A 191 36.11 -16.39 15.62
C SER A 191 37.18 -16.83 16.62
N ALA A 192 36.92 -16.63 17.92
CA ALA A 192 37.73 -17.23 18.95
C ALA A 192 37.24 -18.68 19.15
N TYR A 193 38.12 -19.66 18.97
CA TYR A 193 37.85 -21.09 19.16
C TYR A 193 36.90 -21.77 18.15
N GLY A 194 36.84 -21.30 16.90
CA GLY A 194 36.18 -22.03 15.80
C GLY A 194 34.65 -22.06 15.84
N SER A 195 34.04 -21.49 16.88
CA SER A 195 32.63 -21.08 16.95
C SER A 195 32.51 -19.60 16.60
N VAL A 196 31.81 -19.27 15.51
CA VAL A 196 31.51 -17.88 15.16
C VAL A 196 30.40 -17.42 16.10
N SER A 197 30.74 -16.54 17.03
CA SER A 197 29.71 -15.86 17.84
C SER A 197 28.97 -14.86 16.95
N PRO A 198 27.62 -14.82 16.98
CA PRO A 198 26.87 -13.83 16.23
C PRO A 198 27.26 -12.41 16.64
N PRO A 199 27.36 -11.47 15.69
CA PRO A 199 27.49 -10.06 16.03
C PRO A 199 26.20 -9.54 16.69
N GLU A 200 26.31 -8.48 17.49
CA GLU A 200 25.13 -7.84 18.11
C GLU A 200 24.19 -7.21 17.08
N CYS A 201 24.73 -6.81 15.92
CA CYS A 201 24.01 -6.29 14.78
C CYS A 201 24.41 -7.07 13.52
N CYS A 202 23.41 -7.43 12.71
CA CYS A 202 23.60 -7.97 11.36
C CYS A 202 22.84 -7.10 10.36
N SER A 203 23.54 -6.47 9.41
CA SER A 203 22.95 -5.64 8.36
C SER A 203 22.78 -6.41 7.06
N LEU A 204 21.61 -6.29 6.43
CA LEU A 204 21.21 -7.10 5.29
C LEU A 204 20.14 -6.36 4.45
N GLU A 205 20.07 -6.73 3.17
CA GLU A 205 19.06 -6.22 2.24
C GLU A 205 17.81 -7.09 2.31
N PHE A 206 16.66 -6.54 1.93
CA PHE A 206 15.40 -7.28 1.98
C PHE A 206 15.46 -8.61 1.22
N GLY A 207 16.10 -8.63 0.05
CA GLY A 207 16.23 -9.82 -0.80
C GLY A 207 16.90 -11.02 -0.13
N ALA A 208 17.73 -10.80 0.90
CA ALA A 208 18.43 -11.85 1.62
C ALA A 208 17.54 -12.59 2.65
N ILE A 209 16.60 -11.89 3.29
CA ILE A 209 15.73 -12.45 4.35
C ILE A 209 14.30 -12.69 3.91
N ARG A 210 13.83 -11.98 2.88
CA ARG A 210 12.46 -12.05 2.31
C ARG A 210 11.32 -11.71 3.29
N SER A 211 11.58 -11.61 4.59
CA SER A 211 10.63 -11.19 5.64
C SER A 211 11.39 -10.75 6.90
N ILE A 212 10.88 -9.75 7.61
CA ILE A 212 11.44 -9.29 8.89
C ILE A 212 10.57 -9.85 10.02
N ASN A 213 10.64 -11.17 10.23
CA ASN A 213 9.90 -11.84 11.31
C ASN A 213 10.87 -12.11 12.47
N LEU A 214 10.85 -11.23 13.48
CA LEU A 214 11.83 -11.30 14.59
C LEU A 214 11.73 -12.58 15.40
N THR A 215 10.53 -13.10 15.60
CA THR A 215 10.30 -14.37 16.31
C THR A 215 10.91 -15.54 15.55
N HIS A 216 10.68 -15.61 14.23
CA HIS A 216 11.26 -16.65 13.39
C HIS A 216 12.79 -16.52 13.29
N LEU A 217 13.29 -15.29 13.19
CA LEU A 217 14.71 -14.98 13.13
C LEU A 217 15.40 -15.04 14.50
N GLN A 218 14.66 -15.24 15.59
CA GLN A 218 15.19 -15.27 16.96
C GLN A 218 16.03 -14.03 17.31
N CYS A 219 15.58 -12.85 16.89
CA CYS A 219 16.23 -11.57 17.17
C CYS A 219 15.43 -10.74 18.17
N GLN A 220 16.12 -9.92 18.96
CA GLN A 220 15.49 -9.09 19.98
C GLN A 220 14.89 -7.82 19.38
N GLY A 221 15.49 -7.26 18.33
CA GLY A 221 14.96 -6.07 17.69
C GLY A 221 15.46 -5.91 16.28
N TYR A 222 15.05 -4.82 15.65
CA TYR A 222 15.55 -4.41 14.36
C TYR A 222 15.58 -2.89 14.22
N SER A 223 16.39 -2.45 13.27
CA SER A 223 16.37 -1.12 12.67
C SER A 223 16.18 -1.25 11.17
N SER A 224 15.68 -0.20 10.55
CA SER A 224 15.62 -0.05 9.09
C SER A 224 15.95 1.38 8.71
N ALA A 225 16.81 1.52 7.71
CA ALA A 225 17.23 2.80 7.19
C ALA A 225 17.34 2.78 5.67
N TYR A 226 17.21 3.96 5.08
CA TYR A 226 17.35 4.20 3.65
C TYR A 226 18.00 5.57 3.39
N ASN A 227 18.48 5.79 2.17
CA ASN A 227 19.05 7.07 1.74
C ASN A 227 18.17 7.70 0.65
N LEU A 228 17.82 8.97 0.82
CA LEU A 228 17.24 9.79 -0.25
C LEU A 228 18.38 10.37 -1.08
N ALA A 229 18.39 10.10 -2.39
CA ALA A 229 19.45 10.57 -3.29
C ALA A 229 19.56 12.11 -3.32
N PRO A 230 20.75 12.70 -3.62
CA PRO A 230 22.07 12.10 -3.78
C PRO A 230 23.05 12.45 -2.64
N LEU A 231 22.57 12.96 -1.50
CA LEU A 231 23.45 13.28 -0.37
C LEU A 231 23.79 11.99 0.36
N ARG A 232 25.03 11.50 0.16
CA ARG A 232 25.59 10.47 1.04
C ARG A 232 25.58 11.02 2.46
N ALA A 233 24.73 10.45 3.31
CA ALA A 233 24.72 10.74 4.73
C ALA A 233 26.14 10.60 5.29
N ARG A 234 26.58 11.55 6.12
CA ARG A 234 27.93 11.56 6.68
C ARG A 234 28.15 10.51 7.76
N GLY A 235 27.07 9.90 8.24
CA GLY A 235 27.07 8.86 9.24
C GLY A 235 25.64 8.46 9.60
N PRO A 236 25.48 7.56 10.58
CA PRO A 236 24.18 6.98 10.90
C PRO A 236 23.19 7.97 11.53
N GLY A 237 23.67 9.07 12.12
CA GLY A 237 22.81 10.14 12.63
C GLY A 237 22.11 10.97 11.54
N GLU A 238 22.54 10.86 10.28
CA GLU A 238 21.93 11.51 9.11
C GLU A 238 21.13 10.52 8.23
N TRP A 239 21.03 9.24 8.62
CA TRP A 239 20.22 8.27 7.88
C TRP A 239 18.72 8.55 8.05
N SER A 240 17.94 8.21 7.03
CA SER A 240 16.48 8.22 7.16
C SER A 240 16.03 6.89 7.73
N TYR A 241 15.47 6.91 8.95
CA TYR A 241 14.96 5.72 9.62
C TYR A 241 13.48 5.52 9.31
N GLY A 242 13.14 4.34 8.82
CA GLY A 242 11.80 3.95 8.43
C GLY A 242 11.83 2.78 7.47
N ILE A 243 10.64 2.31 7.07
CA ILE A 243 10.47 1.19 6.14
C ILE A 243 9.85 1.74 4.88
N ARG A 244 10.59 1.72 3.76
CA ARG A 244 10.03 2.00 2.45
C ARG A 244 9.29 0.76 1.93
N VAL A 245 8.07 0.92 1.47
CA VAL A 245 7.27 -0.18 0.92
C VAL A 245 6.86 0.18 -0.49
N SER A 246 7.33 -0.59 -1.46
CA SER A 246 6.86 -0.48 -2.84
C SER A 246 5.47 -1.10 -2.94
N TYR A 247 4.61 -0.45 -3.70
CA TYR A 247 3.29 -0.98 -4.03
C TYR A 247 3.10 -1.09 -5.54
N SER A 248 2.30 -2.06 -5.96
CA SER A 248 2.03 -2.32 -7.37
C SER A 248 0.61 -2.84 -7.55
N LEU A 249 0.05 -2.59 -8.72
CA LEU A 249 -1.14 -3.26 -9.19
C LEU A 249 -0.72 -4.41 -10.12
N PRO A 250 -1.37 -5.57 -10.08
CA PRO A 250 -1.16 -6.62 -11.07
C PRO A 250 -1.46 -6.08 -12.48
N GLU A 251 -0.61 -6.42 -13.46
CA GLU A 251 -0.70 -5.91 -14.83
C GLU A 251 -2.08 -6.14 -15.49
N GLU A 252 -2.81 -7.21 -15.13
CA GLU A 252 -4.16 -7.48 -15.64
C GLU A 252 -5.22 -6.45 -15.21
N GLU A 253 -5.02 -5.77 -14.07
CA GLU A 253 -5.95 -4.77 -13.50
C GLU A 253 -5.53 -3.33 -13.86
N GLU A 254 -4.27 -3.14 -14.26
CA GLU A 254 -3.75 -1.84 -14.70
C GLU A 254 -4.30 -1.46 -16.09
N GLU A 255 -4.45 -2.44 -16.99
CA GLU A 255 -5.12 -2.24 -18.29
C GLU A 255 -6.63 -1.93 -18.14
N GLU A 256 -7.33 -2.60 -17.22
CA GLU A 256 -8.74 -2.31 -16.94
C GLU A 256 -8.94 -0.92 -16.32
N CYS A 257 -8.02 -0.45 -15.46
CA CYS A 257 -8.08 0.90 -14.90
C CYS A 257 -7.78 1.99 -15.92
N VAL A 258 -6.77 1.81 -16.76
CA VAL A 258 -6.49 2.73 -17.88
C VAL A 258 -7.69 2.77 -18.81
N ASP A 259 -8.28 1.63 -19.15
CA ASP A 259 -9.48 1.57 -19.99
C ASP A 259 -10.71 2.20 -19.30
N MET A 260 -10.87 2.04 -17.99
CA MET A 260 -11.96 2.70 -17.24
C MET A 260 -11.81 4.23 -17.21
N ILE A 261 -10.59 4.74 -16.99
CA ILE A 261 -10.29 6.19 -17.06
C ILE A 261 -10.48 6.69 -18.51
N HIS A 262 -10.02 5.95 -19.50
CA HIS A 262 -10.17 6.30 -20.91
C HIS A 262 -11.65 6.31 -21.33
N ARG A 263 -12.44 5.32 -20.91
CA ARG A 263 -13.90 5.26 -21.11
C ARG A 263 -14.63 6.40 -20.37
N ALA A 264 -14.20 6.77 -19.17
CA ALA A 264 -14.77 7.88 -18.41
C ALA A 264 -14.48 9.24 -19.09
N LEU A 265 -13.25 9.44 -19.57
CA LEU A 265 -12.86 10.62 -20.35
C LEU A 265 -13.60 10.68 -21.70
N VAL A 266 -13.73 9.55 -22.41
CA VAL A 266 -14.49 9.45 -23.66
C VAL A 266 -15.98 9.71 -23.42
N ARG A 267 -16.57 9.24 -22.32
CA ARG A 267 -17.96 9.58 -21.95
C ARG A 267 -18.11 11.08 -21.67
N CYS A 268 -17.17 11.72 -20.98
CA CYS A 268 -17.22 13.18 -20.77
C CYS A 268 -17.11 13.96 -22.10
N ALA A 269 -16.24 13.53 -23.02
CA ALA A 269 -16.12 14.14 -24.35
C ALA A 269 -17.39 13.95 -25.21
N SER A 270 -18.08 12.81 -25.05
CA SER A 270 -19.28 12.48 -25.83
C SER A 270 -20.55 13.16 -25.30
N VAL A 271 -20.60 13.49 -24.01
CA VAL A 271 -21.74 14.18 -23.37
C VAL A 271 -21.74 15.69 -23.67
N GLN A 272 -20.61 16.29 -24.07
CA GLN A 272 -20.55 17.73 -24.36
C GLN A 272 -21.00 18.14 -25.78
N VAL A 273 -21.39 17.21 -26.66
CA VAL A 273 -21.71 17.53 -28.07
C VAL A 273 -23.21 17.43 -28.41
N ALA A 274 -24.05 16.94 -27.50
CA ALA A 274 -25.48 16.82 -27.74
C ALA A 274 -26.27 17.94 -27.05
N SER A 275 -26.35 19.12 -27.69
CA SER A 275 -27.48 20.09 -27.67
C SER A 275 -27.00 21.53 -27.86
N ILE A 276 -26.67 21.91 -29.10
CA ILE A 276 -26.90 23.28 -29.56
C ILE A 276 -27.91 23.16 -30.71
N PRO A 277 -29.18 23.56 -30.51
CA PRO A 277 -30.15 23.56 -31.59
C PRO A 277 -29.77 24.62 -32.63
N LEU A 278 -29.78 24.18 -33.89
CA LEU A 278 -29.54 24.98 -35.09
C LEU A 278 -30.50 26.18 -35.15
N LEU A 279 -29.94 27.40 -35.18
CA LEU A 279 -30.64 28.61 -35.64
C LEU A 279 -30.39 28.81 -37.15
N PRO A 280 -31.39 29.20 -37.95
CA PRO A 280 -31.23 29.36 -39.39
C PRO A 280 -30.65 30.73 -39.78
N VAL A 281 -29.67 30.68 -40.68
CA VAL A 281 -29.32 31.59 -41.79
C VAL A 281 -29.40 33.11 -41.55
N ILE A 282 -28.22 33.76 -41.56
CA ILE A 282 -28.04 35.10 -42.14
C ILE A 282 -26.89 35.04 -43.15
N ARG A 283 -27.22 35.23 -44.44
CA ARG A 283 -26.27 35.57 -45.51
C ARG A 283 -25.71 36.95 -45.22
N LEU A 284 -24.41 37.08 -44.98
CA LEU A 284 -23.70 38.36 -45.11
C LEU A 284 -22.35 38.19 -45.83
N ALA A 285 -22.27 38.92 -46.94
CA ALA A 285 -21.11 39.55 -47.56
C ALA A 285 -19.81 38.75 -47.79
N ARG A 286 -19.62 38.44 -49.08
CA ARG A 286 -18.35 38.27 -49.79
C ARG A 286 -17.29 39.31 -49.37
N TRP A 287 -16.11 38.85 -48.97
CA TRP A 287 -14.87 39.63 -48.92
C TRP A 287 -13.78 39.02 -49.82
N PRO A 288 -12.85 39.82 -50.36
CA PRO A 288 -12.08 39.50 -51.56
C PRO A 288 -10.79 38.73 -51.29
N ARG A 289 -10.28 38.08 -52.34
CA ARG A 289 -8.98 37.39 -52.38
C ARG A 289 -7.83 38.38 -52.16
N PRO A 290 -6.75 38.03 -51.43
CA PRO A 290 -5.50 38.76 -51.49
C PRO A 290 -4.74 38.38 -52.76
N SER A 291 -4.28 39.41 -53.47
CA SER A 291 -3.42 39.36 -54.65
C SER A 291 -1.99 38.97 -54.28
N SER A 292 -1.38 38.15 -55.15
CA SER A 292 0.06 37.99 -55.32
C SER A 292 0.73 39.33 -55.64
N GLY A 293 1.89 39.62 -55.04
CA GLY A 293 2.69 40.79 -55.38
C GLY A 293 4.10 40.69 -54.79
N ASP A 294 5.07 40.83 -55.68
CA ASP A 294 6.52 40.60 -55.54
C ASP A 294 7.27 41.57 -54.61
N HIS A 295 8.47 41.09 -54.25
CA HIS A 295 9.74 41.75 -53.92
C HIS A 295 9.92 43.24 -54.32
N PRO A 296 10.80 43.96 -53.61
CA PRO A 296 12.25 43.86 -53.78
C PRO A 296 13.00 43.26 -52.58
#